data_AF-A0A955JX44-F1
#
_entry.id   AF-A0A955JX44-F1
#
_cell.length_a   1.000
_cell.length_b   1.000
_cell.length_c   1.000
_cell.angle_alpha   90.00
_cell.angle_beta   90.00
_cell.angle_gamma   90.00
#
_symmetry.space_group_name_H-M   'P 1'
#
loop_
_entity.id
_entity.type
_entity.pdbx_description
1 polymer ?
#
loop_
_entity_poly.entity_id
_entity_poly.type
_entity_poly.pdbx_seq_one_letter_code
_entity_poly.pdbx_strand_id
1 'polypeptide(L)' 'DRTVIEAYGAWGKKMFGKEGILRKTFIINPDGKVVKVFGRVTPMGHGSKVMETLKELQVSK' A
#
# COMPACT_ATOMS: atom_id res chain seq x y z
N ASP A 1 18.16 -3.78 8.43
CA ASP A 1 17.20 -2.84 9.04
C ASP A 1 15.81 -3.11 8.45
N ARG A 2 14.77 -3.21 9.29
CA ARG A 2 13.37 -3.46 8.91
C ARG A 2 12.41 -2.39 9.46
N THR A 3 12.92 -1.32 10.04
CA THR A 3 12.14 -0.33 10.79
C THR A 3 10.96 0.24 9.98
N VAL A 4 11.20 0.65 8.73
CA VAL A 4 10.15 1.21 7.87
C VAL A 4 9.12 0.18 7.45
N ILE A 5 9.56 -1.02 7.03
CA ILE A 5 8.63 -2.04 6.53
C ILE A 5 7.73 -2.59 7.65
N GLU A 6 8.26 -2.65 8.88
CA GLU A 6 7.50 -2.99 10.08
C GLU A 6 6.55 -1.85 10.48
N ALA A 7 7.00 -0.59 10.44
CA ALA A 7 6.15 0.57 10.72
C ALA A 7 4.94 0.69 9.77
N TYR A 8 5.10 0.31 8.50
CA TYR A 8 4.02 0.25 7.51
C TYR A 8 3.21 -1.07 7.57
N GLY A 9 3.52 -1.97 8.50
CA GLY A 9 2.89 -3.28 8.64
C GLY A 9 3.00 -4.12 7.36
N ALA A 10 4.08 -3.95 6.59
CA ALA A 10 4.35 -4.64 5.34
C ALA A 10 5.33 -5.82 5.51
N TRP A 11 5.66 -6.18 6.75
CA TRP A 11 6.35 -7.42 7.13
C TRP A 11 5.38 -8.35 7.86
N GLY A 12 5.45 -9.65 7.58
CA GLY A 12 4.69 -10.64 8.36
C GLY A 12 4.65 -12.03 7.72
N LYS A 13 3.88 -12.91 8.36
CA LYS A 13 3.74 -14.31 7.94
C LYS A 13 3.13 -14.42 6.54
N LYS A 14 3.81 -15.13 5.64
CA LYS A 14 3.27 -15.48 4.32
C LYS A 14 2.35 -16.70 4.43
N MET A 15 1.41 -16.83 3.50
CA MET A 15 0.50 -18.00 3.44
C MET A 15 1.27 -19.32 3.35
N PHE A 16 2.38 -19.33 2.61
CA PHE A 16 3.25 -20.49 2.45
C PHE A 16 4.69 -20.07 2.72
N GLY A 17 5.17 -20.31 3.95
CA GLY A 17 6.57 -20.12 4.33
C GLY A 17 6.80 -19.25 5.58
N LYS A 18 8.04 -18.78 5.69
CA LYS A 18 8.50 -17.90 6.78
C LYS A 18 7.99 -16.47 6.58
N GLU A 19 8.21 -15.63 7.58
CA GLU A 19 7.90 -14.21 7.47
C GLU A 19 8.64 -13.54 6.31
N GLY A 20 8.00 -12.54 5.71
CA GLY A 20 8.58 -11.78 4.63
C GLY A 20 7.77 -10.54 4.28
N ILE A 21 8.14 -9.93 3.15
CA ILE A 21 7.46 -8.76 2.60
C ILE A 21 6.04 -9.13 2.17
N LEU A 22 5.06 -8.35 2.64
CA LEU A 22 3.67 -8.37 2.24
C LEU A 22 3.44 -7.28 1.18
N ARG A 23 2.84 -7.64 0.04
CA ARG A 23 2.54 -6.66 -1.01
C ARG A 23 1.45 -5.69 -0.54
N LYS A 24 1.85 -4.44 -0.34
CA LYS A 24 0.99 -3.32 0.01
C LYS A 24 1.34 -2.09 -0.83
N THR A 25 0.37 -1.22 -1.07
CA THR A 25 0.55 0.10 -1.66
C THR A 25 -0.12 1.13 -0.77
N PHE A 26 0.50 2.27 -0.59
CA PHE A 26 0.01 3.35 0.26
C PHE A 26 -0.05 4.64 -0.57
N ILE A 27 -1.10 5.42 -0.41
CA ILE A 27 -1.17 6.80 -0.92
C ILE A 27 -1.02 7.72 0.28
N ILE A 28 -0.03 8.61 0.23
CA ILE A 28 0.32 9.56 1.29
C ILE A 28 0.05 10.96 0.73
N ASN A 29 -0.69 11.78 1.48
CA ASN A 29 -0.99 13.15 1.09
C ASN A 29 0.20 14.09 1.40
N PRO A 30 0.18 15.35 0.94
CA PRO A 30 1.25 16.31 1.21
C PRO A 30 1.50 16.61 2.71
N ASP A 31 0.51 16.37 3.58
CA ASP A 31 0.65 16.52 5.04
C ASP A 31 1.32 15.31 5.71
N GLY A 32 1.78 14.33 4.92
CA GLY A 32 2.38 13.10 5.41
C GLY A 32 1.40 12.07 5.97
N LYS A 33 0.09 12.23 5.72
CA LYS A 33 -0.95 11.29 6.18
C LYS A 33 -1.23 10.22 5.13
N VAL A 34 -1.30 8.96 5.57
CA VAL A 34 -1.77 7.85 4.74
C VAL A 34 -3.27 8.01 4.52
N VAL A 35 -3.68 8.29 3.28
CA VAL A 35 -5.09 8.49 2.90
C VAL A 35 -5.70 7.26 2.22
N LYS A 36 -4.87 6.32 1.77
CA LYS A 36 -5.34 5.03 1.22
C LYS A 36 -4.31 3.93 1.46
N VAL A 37 -4.81 2.73 1.75
CA VAL A 37 -4.01 1.50 1.82
C VAL A 37 -4.62 0.44 0.92
N PHE A 38 -3.80 -0.18 0.09
CA PHE A 38 -4.14 -1.37 -0.68
C PHE A 38 -3.35 -2.55 -0.14
N GLY A 39 -4.03 -3.57 0.38
CA GLY A 39 -3.41 -4.81 0.86
C GLY A 39 -3.76 -6.01 -0.04
N ARG A 40 -2.85 -6.99 -0.13
CA ARG A 40 -3.05 -8.27 -0.87
C ARG A 40 -3.56 -8.05 -2.30
N VAL A 41 -2.81 -7.28 -3.08
CA VAL A 41 -3.20 -6.89 -4.43
C VAL A 41 -2.72 -7.88 -5.50
N THR A 42 -3.60 -8.16 -6.45
CA THR A 42 -3.25 -8.81 -7.71
C THR A 42 -2.52 -7.79 -8.59
N PRO A 43 -1.32 -8.06 -9.14
CA PRO A 43 -0.56 -7.06 -9.89
C PRO A 43 -1.29 -6.53 -11.12
N MET A 44 -1.98 -7.43 -11.82
CA MET A 44 -2.70 -7.10 -13.04
C MET A 44 -3.84 -6.12 -12.74
N GLY A 45 -3.83 -4.97 -13.41
CA GLY A 45 -4.82 -3.90 -13.23
C GLY A 45 -4.63 -3.04 -11.96
N HIS A 46 -3.71 -3.38 -11.06
CA HIS A 46 -3.53 -2.62 -9.82
C HIS A 46 -3.05 -1.18 -10.07
N GLY A 47 -2.17 -0.99 -11.05
CA GLY A 47 -1.68 0.35 -11.41
C GLY A 47 -2.83 1.29 -11.83
N SER A 48 -3.76 0.81 -12.65
CA SER A 48 -4.93 1.58 -13.06
C SER A 48 -5.83 1.94 -11.87
N LYS A 49 -6.04 0.98 -10.95
CA LYS A 49 -6.82 1.22 -9.73
C LYS A 49 -6.18 2.26 -8.81
N VAL A 50 -4.85 2.22 -8.66
CA VAL A 50 -4.11 3.25 -7.91
C VAL A 50 -4.28 4.62 -8.56
N MET A 51 -4.17 4.71 -9.89
CA MET A 51 -4.33 5.95 -10.63
C MET A 51 -5.75 6.52 -10.50
N GLU A 52 -6.78 5.68 -10.61
CA GLU A 52 -8.18 6.07 -10.43
C GLU A 52 -8.41 6.63 -9.03
N THR A 53 -8.02 5.88 -7.98
CA THR A 53 -8.15 6.35 -6.60
C THR A 53 -7.38 7.64 -6.35
N LEU A 54 -6.19 7.80 -6.96
CA LEU A 54 -5.42 9.04 -6.83
C LEU A 54 -6.18 10.24 -7.42
N LYS A 55 -6.82 10.07 -8.59
CA LYS A 55 -7.64 11.12 -9.22
C LYS A 55 -8.85 11.48 -8.35
N GLU A 56 -9.58 10.49 -7.83
CA GLU A 56 -10.72 10.72 -6.93
C GLU A 56 -10.32 11.55 -5.69
N LEU A 57 -9.19 11.21 -5.09
CA LEU A 57 -8.64 11.92 -3.92
C LEU A 57 -8.18 13.35 -4.25
N GLN A 58 -7.79 13.62 -5.50
CA GLN A 58 -7.39 14.95 -5.95
C GLN A 58 -8.59 15.83 -6.35
N VAL A 59 -9.69 15.23 -6.79
CA VAL A 59 -10.94 15.94 -7.15
C VAL A 59 -11.77 16.28 -5.91
N SER A 60 -11.70 15.46 -4.86
CA SER A 60 -12.43 15.66 -3.60
C SER A 60 -11.79 16.73 -2.68
N LYS A 61 -11.00 17.64 -3.25
CA LYS A 61 -10.20 18.63 -2.53
C LYS A 61 -10.85 20.01 -2.56
#